data_AF-A0A3N0IHX4-F1
#
_entry.id   AF-A0A3N0IHX4-F1
#
_cell.length_a   1.000
_cell.length_b   1.000
_cell.length_c   1.000
_cell.angle_alpha   90.00
_cell.angle_beta   90.00
_cell.angle_gamma   90.00
#
_symmetry.space_group_name_H-M   'P 1'
#
loop_
_entity.id
_entity.type
_entity.pdbx_description
1 polymer ?
#
loop_
_entity_poly.entity_id
_entity_poly.type
_entity_poly.pdbx_seq_one_letter_code
_entity_poly.pdbx_strand_id
1 'polypeptide(L)'
;MKVQIKYRNGRLDVFDTDSYTPSQPFGDGCMLANYEVRFDQLEKGLWLQAHFYETDPRFKEDLEDDVVPVGRRAMGWRFLLAEEGELRDVEQVLVDGDRMLVRMGDGLVDVMRLDCASALLLSDGGGPSLASQLQGVVDALRASNDAMDDEAVANLAGASWEALAWARELQPLQQIEVESEEEGWMDYEGD
;
A
#
# COMPACT_ATOMS: atom_id res chain seq x y z
N MET A 1 13.30 11.82 1.35
CA MET A 1 12.00 11.51 0.69
C MET A 1 11.72 12.56 -0.39
N LYS A 2 11.25 12.12 -1.55
CA LYS A 2 10.97 12.98 -2.70
C LYS A 2 9.59 12.71 -3.29
N VAL A 3 8.74 13.72 -3.32
CA VAL A 3 7.42 13.68 -3.95
C VAL A 3 7.47 14.43 -5.28
N GLN A 4 6.98 13.81 -6.34
CA GLN A 4 6.89 14.42 -7.66
C GLN A 4 5.45 14.40 -8.15
N ILE A 5 4.96 15.55 -8.61
CA ILE A 5 3.62 15.69 -9.17
C ILE A 5 3.75 16.09 -10.63
N LYS A 6 3.29 15.22 -11.52
CA LYS A 6 3.24 15.47 -12.97
C LYS A 6 1.84 15.90 -13.34
N TYR A 7 1.72 16.99 -14.08
CA TYR A 7 0.45 17.51 -14.57
C TYR A 7 0.30 17.28 -16.08
N ARG A 8 -0.94 17.19 -16.55
CA ARG A 8 -1.32 17.03 -17.97
C ARG A 8 -0.73 18.11 -18.88
N ASN A 9 -0.58 19.33 -18.34
CA ASN A 9 -0.01 20.47 -19.07
C ASN A 9 1.52 20.47 -19.13
N GLY A 10 2.18 19.42 -18.63
CA GLY A 10 3.64 19.30 -18.59
C GLY A 10 4.32 19.98 -17.40
N ARG A 11 3.56 20.64 -16.50
CA ARG A 11 4.10 21.10 -15.21
C ARG A 11 4.60 19.89 -14.41
N LEU A 12 5.74 20.06 -13.76
CA LEU A 12 6.31 19.09 -12.85
C LEU A 12 6.68 19.81 -11.56
N ASP A 13 6.05 19.42 -10.48
CA ASP A 13 6.42 19.88 -9.14
C ASP A 13 7.26 18.79 -8.47
N VAL A 14 8.33 19.22 -7.79
CA VAL A 14 9.26 18.34 -7.09
C VAL A 14 9.46 18.87 -5.68
N PHE A 15 9.04 18.08 -4.70
CA PHE A 15 9.22 18.33 -3.28
C PHE A 15 10.23 17.34 -2.76
N ASP A 16 11.36 17.82 -2.26
CA ASP A 16 12.46 16.98 -1.82
C ASP A 16 12.82 17.40 -0.39
N THR A 17 12.73 16.44 0.55
CA THR A 17 12.97 16.71 1.97
C THR A 17 14.45 16.85 2.30
N ASP A 18 15.35 16.50 1.39
CA ASP A 18 16.79 16.36 1.65
C ASP A 18 17.58 17.45 0.93
N SER A 19 17.11 17.91 -0.23
CA SER A 19 17.70 19.05 -0.93
C SER A 19 17.10 20.37 -0.42
N TYR A 20 17.96 21.24 0.14
CA TYR A 20 17.63 22.61 0.60
C TYR A 20 16.89 22.76 1.93
N THR A 21 16.72 21.69 2.70
CA THR A 21 16.23 21.76 4.08
C THR A 21 17.41 21.83 5.07
N PRO A 22 17.25 22.48 6.24
CA PRO A 22 18.22 22.37 7.32
C PRO A 22 18.43 20.90 7.70
N SER A 23 19.66 20.51 8.06
CA SER A 23 19.98 19.13 8.48
C SER A 23 19.22 18.68 9.74
N GLN A 24 18.71 19.63 10.53
CA GLN A 24 17.90 19.39 11.73
C GLN A 24 16.70 20.35 11.74
N PRO A 25 15.68 20.13 10.90
CA PRO A 25 14.54 21.05 10.78
C PRO A 25 13.62 21.02 12.01
N PHE A 26 13.76 20.02 12.87
CA PHE A 26 12.95 19.81 14.09
C PHE A 26 13.72 20.09 15.39
N GLY A 27 14.92 20.68 15.30
CA GLY A 27 15.73 21.06 16.47
C GLY A 27 16.43 19.90 17.19
N ASP A 28 17.13 20.27 18.27
CA ASP A 28 17.91 19.34 19.11
C ASP A 28 16.97 18.41 19.88
N GLY A 29 17.14 17.09 19.71
CA GLY A 29 16.33 16.06 20.38
C GLY A 29 15.32 15.34 19.48
N CYS A 30 15.17 15.77 18.21
CA CYS A 30 14.48 14.97 17.20
C CYS A 30 15.34 13.76 16.79
N MET A 31 14.88 12.56 17.10
CA MET A 31 15.60 11.32 16.76
C MET A 31 15.02 10.60 15.54
N LEU A 32 13.78 10.92 15.17
CA LEU A 32 13.09 10.32 14.02
C LEU A 32 12.09 11.32 13.42
N ALA A 33 12.06 11.40 12.10
CA ALA A 33 11.03 12.12 11.35
C ALA A 33 10.05 11.12 10.71
N ASN A 34 8.77 11.47 10.68
CA ASN A 34 7.70 10.73 10.02
C ASN A 34 7.04 11.63 8.97
N TYR A 35 6.96 11.14 7.74
CA TYR A 35 6.34 11.83 6.62
C TYR A 35 5.11 11.05 6.14
N GLU A 36 3.97 11.73 6.05
CA GLU A 36 2.71 11.14 5.61
C GLU A 36 2.19 11.91 4.38
N VAL A 37 2.18 11.25 3.22
CA VAL A 37 1.49 11.78 2.03
C VAL A 37 0.02 11.33 2.10
N ARG A 38 -0.92 12.29 2.17
CA ARG A 38 -2.34 12.02 2.47
C ARG A 38 -3.16 11.80 1.21
N PHE A 39 -3.09 10.58 0.67
CA PHE A 39 -3.94 10.14 -0.45
C PHE A 39 -5.40 9.87 -0.05
N ASP A 40 -5.67 9.79 1.25
CA ASP A 40 -7.01 9.56 1.82
C ASP A 40 -7.88 10.83 1.90
N GLN A 41 -7.32 12.00 1.54
CA GLN A 41 -7.96 13.32 1.72
C GLN A 41 -7.93 14.18 0.45
N LEU A 42 -7.92 13.55 -0.72
CA LEU A 42 -7.79 14.24 -2.01
C LEU A 42 -8.91 15.26 -2.25
N GLU A 43 -10.08 15.09 -1.62
CA GLU A 43 -11.17 16.09 -1.66
C GLU A 43 -10.80 17.44 -1.04
N LYS A 44 -9.67 17.53 -0.32
CA LYS A 44 -9.14 18.77 0.27
C LYS A 44 -7.79 19.18 -0.33
N GLY A 45 -7.38 18.56 -1.43
CA GLY A 45 -6.03 18.69 -2.00
C GLY A 45 -5.07 17.60 -1.54
N LEU A 46 -3.87 17.58 -2.13
CA LEU A 46 -2.81 16.65 -1.76
C LEU A 46 -1.92 17.28 -0.69
N TRP A 47 -1.80 16.61 0.46
CA TRP A 47 -1.04 17.11 1.61
C TRP A 47 0.13 16.21 1.97
N LEU A 48 1.23 16.82 2.37
CA LEU A 48 2.33 16.18 3.10
C LEU A 48 2.27 16.61 4.57
N GLN A 49 2.25 15.66 5.50
CA GLN A 49 2.38 15.93 6.92
C GLN A 49 3.76 15.47 7.39
N ALA A 50 4.46 16.32 8.12
CA ALA A 50 5.75 15.99 8.71
C ALA A 50 5.62 16.06 10.23
N HIS A 51 5.92 14.95 10.89
CA HIS A 51 5.94 14.80 12.34
C HIS A 51 7.33 14.39 12.78
N PHE A 52 7.61 14.52 14.07
CA PHE A 52 8.91 14.15 14.62
C PHE A 52 8.73 13.48 15.99
N TYR A 53 9.78 12.79 16.43
CA TYR A 53 9.80 12.08 17.71
C TYR A 53 10.84 12.70 18.62
N GLU A 54 10.38 13.12 19.79
CA GLU A 54 11.21 13.71 20.84
C GLU A 54 11.65 12.63 21.83
N THR A 55 12.90 12.74 22.27
CA THR A 55 13.47 11.88 23.33
C THR A 55 14.00 12.75 24.47
N ASP A 56 13.08 13.44 25.15
CA ASP A 56 13.42 14.25 26.31
C ASP A 56 13.96 13.36 27.45
N PRO A 57 15.11 13.71 28.08
CA PRO A 57 15.63 12.97 29.23
C PRO A 57 14.62 12.78 30.36
N ARG A 58 13.67 13.71 30.53
CA ARG A 58 12.57 13.62 31.49
C ARG A 58 11.68 12.40 31.28
N PHE A 59 11.64 11.83 30.06
CA PHE A 59 10.89 10.61 29.78
C PHE A 59 11.51 9.37 30.45
N LYS A 60 12.69 9.49 31.07
CA LYS A 60 13.40 8.41 31.76
C LYS A 60 13.37 8.54 33.28
N GLU A 61 12.91 9.66 33.84
CA GLU A 61 13.08 9.98 35.27
C GLU A 61 12.41 8.98 36.22
N ASP A 62 11.34 8.31 35.77
CA ASP A 62 10.54 7.36 36.56
C ASP A 62 10.57 5.91 36.01
N LEU A 63 11.51 5.58 35.12
CA LEU A 63 11.60 4.23 34.53
C LEU A 63 12.53 3.31 35.32
N GLU A 64 12.15 2.04 35.42
CA GLU A 64 13.04 0.97 35.92
C GLU A 64 14.18 0.70 34.93
N ASP A 65 15.32 0.18 35.43
CA ASP A 65 16.56 0.03 34.65
C ASP A 65 16.44 -0.93 33.44
N ASP A 66 15.45 -1.82 33.41
CA ASP A 66 15.20 -2.79 32.33
C ASP A 66 14.13 -2.32 31.33
N VAL A 67 13.51 -1.16 31.56
CA VAL A 67 12.47 -0.61 30.68
C VAL A 67 13.10 0.26 29.60
N VAL A 68 12.86 -0.10 28.34
CA VAL A 68 13.29 0.71 27.19
C VAL A 68 12.43 2.00 27.13
N PRO A 69 13.05 3.20 27.24
CA PRO A 69 12.30 4.44 27.21
C PRO A 69 11.62 4.69 25.87
N VAL A 70 10.41 5.26 25.89
CA VAL A 70 9.60 5.51 24.70
C VAL A 70 9.77 6.94 24.22
N GLY A 71 10.24 7.12 22.99
CA GLY A 71 10.19 8.39 22.28
C GLY A 71 8.75 8.78 21.94
N ARG A 72 8.39 10.06 22.11
CA ARG A 72 7.01 10.52 21.91
C ARG A 72 6.88 11.27 20.59
N ARG A 73 5.81 10.98 19.84
CA ARG A 73 5.50 11.68 18.59
C ARG A 73 4.96 13.09 18.90
N ALA A 74 5.62 14.11 18.38
CA ALA A 74 5.16 15.48 18.35
C ALA A 74 4.49 15.78 16.99
N MET A 75 3.39 16.51 17.01
CA MET A 75 2.72 16.94 15.78
C MET A 75 3.49 18.09 15.15
N GLY A 76 4.01 17.89 13.93
CA GLY A 76 4.65 18.96 13.18
C GLY A 76 3.67 19.66 12.22
N TRP A 77 4.13 19.93 11.01
CA TRP A 77 3.44 20.78 10.04
C TRP A 77 2.75 19.97 8.94
N ARG A 78 1.77 20.60 8.29
CA ARG A 78 1.20 20.12 7.02
C ARG A 78 1.57 21.09 5.91
N PHE A 79 1.93 20.54 4.77
CA PHE A 79 2.31 21.25 3.57
C PHE A 79 1.33 20.86 2.46
N LEU A 80 0.66 21.85 1.89
CA LEU A 80 -0.19 21.65 0.73
C LEU A 80 0.73 21.49 -0.48
N LEU A 81 0.67 20.32 -1.13
CA LEU A 81 1.45 20.03 -2.33
C LEU A 81 0.69 20.38 -3.61
N ALA A 82 -0.62 20.16 -3.62
CA ALA A 82 -1.50 20.53 -4.73
C ALA A 82 -2.91 20.84 -4.19
N GLU A 83 -3.52 21.92 -4.65
CA GLU A 83 -4.89 22.28 -4.31
C GLU A 83 -5.90 21.31 -4.94
N GLU A 84 -7.10 21.19 -4.36
CA GLU A 84 -8.20 20.36 -4.89
C GLU A 84 -8.46 20.65 -6.38
N GLY A 85 -8.46 21.92 -6.77
CA GLY A 85 -8.66 22.33 -8.16
C GLY A 85 -7.57 21.82 -9.11
N GLU A 86 -6.32 21.77 -8.64
CA GLU A 86 -5.18 21.31 -9.43
C GLU A 86 -5.16 19.80 -9.60
N LEU A 87 -5.80 19.04 -8.70
CA LEU A 87 -5.87 17.58 -8.79
C LEU A 87 -6.54 17.09 -10.07
N ARG A 88 -7.39 17.90 -10.72
CA ARG A 88 -8.01 17.57 -12.02
C ARG A 88 -7.01 17.49 -13.17
N ASP A 89 -5.88 18.19 -13.02
CA ASP A 89 -4.82 18.23 -14.00
C ASP A 89 -3.62 17.35 -13.62
N VAL A 90 -3.60 16.78 -12.41
CA VAL A 90 -2.56 15.82 -11.99
C VAL A 90 -2.67 14.56 -12.83
N GLU A 91 -1.60 14.18 -13.51
CA GLU A 91 -1.47 12.96 -14.31
C GLU A 91 -0.92 11.81 -13.47
N GLN A 92 0.07 12.10 -12.62
CA GLN A 92 0.75 11.10 -11.80
C GLN A 92 1.35 11.75 -10.55
N VAL A 93 1.31 11.04 -9.41
CA VAL A 93 2.14 11.34 -8.23
C VAL A 93 3.12 10.21 -8.01
N LEU A 94 4.40 10.55 -7.83
CA LEU A 94 5.45 9.63 -7.44
C LEU A 94 5.98 9.99 -6.06
N VAL A 95 6.30 8.98 -5.25
CA VAL A 95 7.00 9.12 -3.97
C VAL A 95 8.22 8.22 -4.01
N ASP A 96 9.40 8.82 -3.88
CA ASP A 96 10.71 8.16 -3.99
C ASP A 96 10.91 7.34 -5.28
N GLY A 97 10.20 7.74 -6.35
CA GLY A 97 10.24 7.08 -7.66
C GLY A 97 9.10 6.10 -7.90
N ASP A 98 8.45 5.62 -6.84
CA ASP A 98 7.31 4.71 -6.94
C ASP A 98 6.01 5.48 -7.23
N ARG A 99 5.21 4.93 -8.13
CA ARG A 99 3.94 5.54 -8.56
C ARG A 99 2.88 5.29 -7.50
N MET A 100 2.40 6.36 -6.87
CA MET A 100 1.36 6.27 -5.83
C MET A 100 -0.03 6.63 -6.35
N LEU A 101 -0.12 7.66 -7.19
CA LEU A 101 -1.35 8.01 -7.90
C LEU A 101 -1.11 8.03 -9.39
N VAL A 102 -2.09 7.55 -10.15
CA VAL A 102 -2.11 7.66 -11.60
C VAL A 102 -3.49 8.03 -12.09
N ARG A 103 -3.54 8.86 -13.11
CA ARG A 103 -4.79 9.17 -13.77
C ARG A 103 -5.24 8.05 -14.69
N MET A 104 -6.51 7.68 -14.55
CA MET A 104 -7.21 6.80 -15.49
C MET A 104 -8.53 7.47 -15.89
N GLY A 105 -8.59 7.97 -17.13
CA GLY A 105 -9.68 8.85 -17.57
C GLY A 105 -9.72 10.15 -16.76
N ASP A 106 -10.86 10.44 -16.15
CA ASP A 106 -11.05 11.64 -15.32
C ASP A 106 -10.78 11.40 -13.82
N GLY A 107 -10.56 10.14 -13.42
CA GLY A 107 -10.27 9.77 -12.03
C GLY A 107 -8.78 9.61 -11.74
N LEU A 108 -8.40 9.87 -10.49
CA LEU A 108 -7.11 9.44 -9.93
C LEU A 108 -7.29 8.09 -9.24
N VAL A 109 -6.39 7.17 -9.51
CA VAL A 109 -6.35 5.83 -8.93
C VAL A 109 -5.17 5.76 -7.96
N ASP A 110 -5.46 5.33 -6.74
CA ASP A 110 -4.47 4.92 -5.74
C ASP A 110 -3.87 3.57 -6.15
N VAL A 111 -2.64 3.61 -6.66
CA VAL A 111 -1.96 2.45 -7.22
C VAL A 111 -1.62 1.46 -6.13
N MET A 112 -1.20 1.92 -4.93
CA MET A 112 -0.89 1.03 -3.82
C MET A 112 -2.13 0.26 -3.36
N ARG A 113 -3.28 0.94 -3.24
CA ARG A 113 -4.56 0.27 -2.91
C ARG A 113 -5.00 -0.70 -4.02
N LEU A 114 -4.84 -0.32 -5.28
CA LEU A 114 -5.16 -1.18 -6.41
C LEU A 114 -4.28 -2.42 -6.44
N ASP A 115 -2.97 -2.28 -6.26
CA ASP A 115 -2.00 -3.38 -6.26
C ASP A 115 -2.28 -4.36 -5.11
N CYS A 116 -2.56 -3.84 -3.90
CA CYS A 116 -2.99 -4.67 -2.77
C CYS A 116 -4.28 -5.45 -3.07
N ALA A 117 -5.30 -4.79 -3.64
CA ALA A 117 -6.55 -5.44 -4.00
C ALA A 117 -6.33 -6.48 -5.12
N SER A 118 -5.49 -6.16 -6.11
CA SER A 118 -5.14 -7.07 -7.19
C SER A 118 -4.45 -8.32 -6.65
N ALA A 119 -3.46 -8.20 -5.76
CA ALA A 119 -2.77 -9.35 -5.18
C ALA A 119 -3.71 -10.26 -4.36
N LEU A 120 -4.68 -9.67 -3.67
CA LEU A 120 -5.66 -10.42 -2.88
C LEU A 120 -6.66 -11.19 -3.77
N LEU A 121 -7.06 -10.59 -4.90
CA LEU A 121 -8.22 -11.04 -5.67
C LEU A 121 -7.86 -11.73 -6.99
N LEU A 122 -6.73 -11.38 -7.58
CA LEU A 122 -6.31 -11.79 -8.91
C LEU A 122 -5.03 -12.61 -8.85
N SER A 123 -4.84 -13.46 -9.86
CA SER A 123 -3.59 -14.18 -10.12
C SER A 123 -2.54 -13.23 -10.71
N ASP A 124 -1.30 -13.28 -10.22
CA ASP A 124 -0.16 -12.49 -10.71
C ASP A 124 0.71 -13.24 -11.73
N GLY A 125 0.10 -13.98 -12.66
CA GLY A 125 0.82 -14.63 -13.76
C GLY A 125 0.71 -16.16 -13.80
N GLY A 126 -0.46 -16.69 -13.43
CA GLY A 126 -0.80 -18.11 -13.57
C GLY A 126 -0.86 -18.89 -12.24
N GLY A 127 -0.48 -18.26 -11.13
CA GLY A 127 -0.63 -18.82 -9.77
C GLY A 127 -1.97 -18.45 -9.11
N PRO A 128 -2.33 -19.04 -7.96
CA PRO A 128 -3.50 -18.61 -7.19
C PRO A 128 -3.32 -17.17 -6.67
N SER A 129 -4.41 -16.43 -6.46
CA SER A 129 -4.35 -15.16 -5.72
C SER A 129 -3.90 -15.38 -4.28
N LEU A 130 -3.50 -14.32 -3.55
CA LEU A 130 -3.08 -14.45 -2.16
C LEU A 130 -4.19 -15.05 -1.26
N ALA A 131 -5.46 -14.72 -1.52
CA ALA A 131 -6.59 -15.30 -0.80
C ALA A 131 -6.74 -16.81 -1.08
N SER A 132 -6.54 -17.25 -2.31
CA SER A 132 -6.56 -18.67 -2.67
C SER A 132 -5.34 -19.42 -2.12
N GLN A 133 -4.17 -18.79 -2.11
CA GLN A 133 -2.95 -19.35 -1.54
C GLN A 133 -3.12 -19.60 -0.03
N LEU A 134 -3.66 -18.63 0.71
CA LEU A 134 -3.94 -18.79 2.14
C LEU A 134 -4.85 -20.00 2.40
N GLN A 135 -5.94 -20.12 1.65
CA GLN A 135 -6.87 -21.25 1.76
C GLN A 135 -6.17 -22.58 1.50
N GLY A 136 -5.40 -22.68 0.40
CA GLY A 136 -4.68 -23.91 0.06
C GLY A 136 -3.63 -24.32 1.11
N VAL A 137 -2.92 -23.36 1.69
CA VAL A 137 -1.95 -23.63 2.78
C VAL A 137 -2.67 -24.12 4.04
N VAL A 138 -3.77 -23.47 4.43
CA VAL A 138 -4.57 -23.89 5.59
C VAL A 138 -5.14 -25.29 5.40
N ASP A 139 -5.68 -25.60 4.22
CA ASP A 139 -6.23 -26.92 3.93
C ASP A 139 -5.14 -28.01 3.96
N ALA A 140 -3.95 -27.72 3.44
CA ALA A 140 -2.81 -28.63 3.49
C ALA A 140 -2.30 -28.85 4.93
N LEU A 141 -2.23 -27.81 5.75
CA LEU A 141 -1.85 -27.91 7.16
C LEU A 141 -2.88 -28.72 7.95
N ARG A 142 -4.17 -28.50 7.72
CA ARG A 142 -5.25 -29.27 8.35
C ARG A 142 -5.16 -30.75 8.00
N ALA A 143 -4.98 -31.07 6.71
CA ALA A 143 -4.82 -32.45 6.25
C ALA A 143 -3.59 -33.15 6.87
N SER A 144 -2.59 -32.39 7.32
CA SER A 144 -1.41 -32.94 8.00
C SER A 144 -1.62 -33.19 9.50
N ASN A 145 -2.59 -32.52 10.14
CA ASN A 145 -2.86 -32.62 11.56
C ASN A 145 -4.33 -32.27 11.91
N ASP A 146 -5.21 -33.27 11.85
CA ASP A 146 -6.65 -33.12 12.11
C ASP A 146 -6.99 -32.72 13.56
N ALA A 147 -6.03 -32.75 14.49
CA ALA A 147 -6.25 -32.36 15.89
C ALA A 147 -6.16 -30.85 16.12
N MET A 148 -5.64 -30.07 15.16
CA MET A 148 -5.56 -28.62 15.27
C MET A 148 -6.90 -27.98 14.92
N ASP A 149 -7.33 -27.00 15.71
CA ASP A 149 -8.48 -26.17 15.38
C ASP A 149 -8.15 -25.15 14.27
N ASP A 150 -9.20 -24.59 13.66
CA ASP A 150 -9.06 -23.67 12.54
C ASP A 150 -8.26 -22.40 12.88
N GLU A 151 -8.33 -21.92 14.12
CA GLU A 151 -7.62 -20.72 14.56
C GLU A 151 -6.12 -20.99 14.72
N ALA A 152 -5.73 -22.13 15.29
CA ALA A 152 -4.35 -22.55 15.39
C ALA A 152 -3.73 -22.81 14.01
N VAL A 153 -4.48 -23.41 13.08
CA VAL A 153 -4.00 -23.64 11.71
C VAL A 153 -3.85 -22.31 10.95
N ALA A 154 -4.80 -21.38 11.09
CA ALA A 154 -4.70 -20.05 10.49
C ALA A 154 -3.47 -19.30 11.01
N ASN A 155 -3.27 -19.28 12.33
CA ASN A 155 -2.11 -18.64 12.96
C ASN A 155 -0.79 -19.26 12.47
N LEU A 156 -0.74 -20.58 12.30
CA LEU A 156 0.42 -21.27 11.74
C LEU A 156 0.68 -20.88 10.28
N ALA A 157 -0.37 -20.64 9.50
CA ALA A 157 -0.28 -20.09 8.14
C ALA A 157 0.05 -18.59 8.09
N GLY A 158 0.18 -17.92 9.25
CA GLY A 158 0.50 -16.50 9.37
C GLY A 158 -0.71 -15.57 9.24
N ALA A 159 -1.93 -16.08 9.44
CA ALA A 159 -3.17 -15.32 9.34
C ALA A 159 -4.01 -15.43 10.61
N SER A 160 -4.83 -14.42 10.90
CA SER A 160 -5.88 -14.57 11.92
C SER A 160 -7.06 -15.36 11.38
N TRP A 161 -7.94 -15.83 12.27
CA TRP A 161 -9.19 -16.48 11.87
C TRP A 161 -10.05 -15.57 10.98
N GLU A 162 -10.14 -14.28 11.30
CA GLU A 162 -10.94 -13.31 10.54
C GLU A 162 -10.44 -13.15 9.10
N ALA A 163 -9.11 -13.15 8.91
CA ALA A 163 -8.51 -13.06 7.58
C ALA A 163 -8.79 -14.32 6.74
N LEU A 164 -8.74 -15.50 7.37
CA LEU A 164 -9.09 -16.77 6.72
C LEU A 164 -10.59 -16.82 6.38
N ALA A 165 -11.46 -16.40 7.29
CA ALA A 165 -12.91 -16.38 7.08
C ALA A 165 -13.26 -15.45 5.91
N TRP A 166 -12.69 -14.25 5.87
CA TRP A 166 -12.83 -13.32 4.75
C TRP A 166 -12.33 -13.92 3.43
N ALA A 167 -11.17 -14.59 3.42
CA ALA A 167 -10.64 -15.22 2.21
C ALA A 167 -11.56 -16.33 1.67
N ARG A 168 -12.20 -17.10 2.55
CA ARG A 168 -13.18 -18.15 2.19
C ARG A 168 -14.49 -17.58 1.64
N GLU A 169 -14.96 -16.46 2.18
CA GLU A 169 -16.17 -15.77 1.68
C GLU A 169 -15.97 -15.19 0.27
N LEU A 170 -14.74 -14.86 -0.07
CA LEU A 170 -14.41 -14.05 -1.24
C LEU A 170 -14.65 -14.73 -2.60
N GLN A 171 -15.06 -16.01 -2.66
CA GLN A 171 -15.24 -16.83 -3.87
C GLN A 171 -14.52 -16.21 -5.07
N PRO A 172 -13.17 -16.37 -5.17
CA PRO A 172 -12.36 -15.61 -6.10
C PRO A 172 -12.99 -15.67 -7.48
N LEU A 173 -13.07 -14.52 -8.18
CA LEU A 173 -13.55 -14.46 -9.56
C LEU A 173 -12.86 -15.59 -10.32
N GLN A 174 -13.60 -16.65 -10.62
CA GLN A 174 -13.09 -17.73 -11.45
C GLN A 174 -12.59 -17.04 -12.71
N GLN A 175 -11.33 -17.32 -13.07
CA GLN A 175 -10.86 -16.97 -14.40
C GLN A 175 -11.92 -17.52 -15.35
N ILE A 176 -12.56 -16.62 -16.11
CA ILE A 176 -13.36 -17.03 -17.25
C ILE A 176 -12.35 -17.80 -18.10
N GLU A 177 -12.50 -19.12 -18.17
CA GLU A 177 -11.81 -19.92 -19.16
C GLU A 177 -12.20 -19.30 -20.50
N VAL A 178 -11.28 -18.56 -21.11
CA VAL A 178 -11.42 -18.20 -22.50
C VAL A 178 -11.28 -19.52 -23.22
N GLU A 179 -12.41 -20.17 -23.53
CA GLU A 179 -12.45 -21.28 -24.47
C GLU A 179 -11.74 -20.75 -25.73
N SER A 180 -10.56 -21.29 -26.01
CA SER A 180 -9.88 -21.04 -27.26
C SER A 180 -10.74 -21.65 -28.35
N GLU A 181 -11.61 -20.86 -28.96
CA GLU A 181 -12.24 -21.20 -30.24
C GLU A 181 -11.14 -21.20 -31.34
N GLU A 182 -10.19 -22.13 -31.26
CA GLU A 182 -9.43 -22.58 -32.42
C GLU A 182 -10.18 -23.74 -33.06
N GLU A 183 -11.35 -23.47 -33.67
CA GLU A 183 -11.92 -24.40 -34.65
C GLU A 183 -12.37 -23.66 -35.92
N GLY A 184 -11.69 -23.98 -37.03
CA GLY A 184 -12.37 -24.06 -38.33
C GLY A 184 -12.23 -22.88 -39.29
N TRP A 185 -11.02 -22.36 -39.53
CA TRP A 185 -10.76 -21.55 -40.74
C TRP A 185 -9.51 -22.01 -41.48
N MET A 186 -9.53 -23.21 -42.03
CA MET A 186 -8.77 -23.55 -43.25
C MET A 186 -9.18 -24.93 -43.74
N ASP A 187 -10.12 -24.97 -44.67
CA ASP A 187 -10.25 -26.04 -45.67
C ASP A 187 -10.94 -25.44 -46.90
N TYR A 188 -10.15 -24.73 -47.72
CA TYR A 188 -10.45 -24.47 -49.13
C TYR A 188 -9.14 -24.49 -49.93
N GLU A 189 -8.60 -25.69 -50.10
CA GLU A 189 -7.90 -26.09 -51.33
C GLU A 189 -8.80 -27.21 -51.90
N GLY A 190 -9.50 -27.05 -53.02
CA GLY A 190 -8.94 -26.75 -54.33
C GLY A 190 -8.87 -28.06 -55.10
N ASP A 191 -9.96 -28.42 -55.78
CA ASP A 191 -10.01 -29.43 -56.85
C ASP A 191 -10.87 -28.89 -58.01
#